data_AF-A0A936AAT5-F1
#
_entry.id   AF-A0A936AAT5-F1
#
_cell.length_a   1.000
_cell.length_b   1.000
_cell.length_c   1.000
_cell.angle_alpha   90.00
_cell.angle_beta   90.00
_cell.angle_gamma   90.00
#
_symmetry.space_group_name_H-M   'P 1'
#
loop_
_entity.id
_entity.type
_entity.pdbx_description
1 polymer ?
#
loop_
_entity_poly.entity_id
_entity_poly.type
_entity_poly.pdbx_seq_one_letter_code
_entity_poly.pdbx_strand_id
1 'polypeptide(L)'
;MGFNERPLVEKYEIESTIQDYDKFIEIAASSGMKREGRSEEIAQLEQRRTELMNAIANLNFGNIEDSTSAQLASEVDLRIHSAKRELFVQRKELSAVTEALRSTAFVQFTPERIEQIYADLNIYFGEQVKRDLSDVQEFFVQVTENRSAALSAMKRRILERVSSLEQELSTLSEKRALYLQVIVAPGSIDLYKQLSPQLAVTETELSLLKQDVYRESIQTATAERNLLKTQQLTLAGQVASEIDEHDTTFREIKSHYHEIMVEVMDIDAELVIEKNSTGNLDFRTISWRDQSPSQELKGEMAKKISCAAFDVALRIVNNDDSGFIIHDGVIDNADRNIKKKFIEAMKRRSTQYNFQYIMTAISDDLPDSVEREDIVITLSDKSDRELLLGRTF
;
A
#
# COMPACT_ATOMS: atom_id res chain seq x y z
N MET A 1 -13.82 -19.04 -7.71
CA MET A 1 -14.17 -18.32 -8.96
C MET A 1 -13.38 -18.84 -10.19
N GLY A 2 -12.91 -20.10 -10.19
CA GLY A 2 -12.40 -20.75 -11.41
C GLY A 2 -11.11 -20.21 -12.07
N PHE A 3 -10.55 -19.08 -11.63
CA PHE A 3 -9.37 -18.45 -12.24
C PHE A 3 -8.05 -18.78 -11.51
N ASN A 4 -6.92 -18.64 -12.23
CA ASN A 4 -5.59 -18.85 -11.68
C ASN A 4 -5.23 -17.74 -10.67
N GLU A 5 -4.87 -18.13 -9.45
CA GLU A 5 -4.64 -17.20 -8.33
C GLU A 5 -3.27 -16.49 -8.41
N ARG A 6 -2.29 -17.06 -9.13
CA ARG A 6 -0.91 -16.53 -9.19
C ARG A 6 -0.80 -15.09 -9.72
N PRO A 7 -1.47 -14.71 -10.82
CA PRO A 7 -1.42 -13.32 -11.30
C PRO A 7 -2.13 -12.35 -10.35
N LEU A 8 -3.05 -12.83 -9.51
CA LEU A 8 -3.66 -12.02 -8.45
C LEU A 8 -2.64 -11.76 -7.33
N VAL A 9 -1.90 -12.78 -6.92
CA VAL A 9 -0.83 -12.70 -5.91
C VAL A 9 0.26 -11.72 -6.35
N GLU A 10 0.80 -11.88 -7.55
CA GLU A 10 1.86 -11.00 -8.09
C GLU A 10 1.36 -9.54 -8.24
N LYS A 11 0.07 -9.34 -8.52
CA LYS A 11 -0.55 -8.01 -8.57
C LYS A 11 -0.57 -7.34 -7.20
N TYR A 12 -0.92 -8.07 -6.14
CA TYR A 12 -0.95 -7.54 -4.78
C TYR A 12 0.46 -7.19 -4.26
N GLU A 13 1.48 -7.96 -4.63
CA GLU A 13 2.89 -7.65 -4.33
C GLU A 13 3.33 -6.34 -5.01
N ILE A 14 2.97 -6.15 -6.28
CA ILE A 14 3.25 -4.92 -7.03
C ILE A 14 2.52 -3.72 -6.41
N GLU A 15 1.26 -3.89 -6.01
CA GLU A 15 0.47 -2.83 -5.38
C GLU A 15 1.05 -2.37 -4.04
N SER A 16 1.50 -3.32 -3.21
CA SER A 16 2.20 -3.02 -1.96
C SER A 16 3.49 -2.24 -2.21
N THR A 17 4.25 -2.65 -3.23
CA THR A 17 5.49 -1.97 -3.61
C THR A 17 5.24 -0.53 -4.09
N ILE A 18 4.18 -0.30 -4.87
CA ILE A 18 3.77 1.05 -5.31
C ILE A 18 3.44 1.95 -4.11
N GLN A 19 2.74 1.43 -3.10
CA GLN A 19 2.40 2.20 -1.89
C GLN A 19 3.65 2.61 -1.09
N ASP A 20 4.67 1.76 -1.07
CA ASP A 20 5.95 2.08 -0.41
C ASP A 20 6.71 3.19 -1.14
N TYR A 21 6.73 3.16 -2.48
CA TYR A 21 7.27 4.28 -3.26
C TYR A 21 6.48 5.58 -3.03
N ASP A 22 5.16 5.51 -2.95
CA ASP A 22 4.32 6.69 -2.67
C ASP A 22 4.61 7.26 -1.27
N LYS A 23 4.74 6.42 -0.23
CA LYS A 23 5.14 6.86 1.12
C LYS A 23 6.56 7.44 1.14
N PHE A 24 7.50 6.82 0.44
CA PHE A 24 8.86 7.33 0.32
C PHE A 24 8.85 8.74 -0.31
N ILE A 25 8.11 8.92 -1.42
CA ILE A 25 7.97 10.20 -2.10
C ILE A 25 7.33 11.24 -1.19
N GLU A 26 6.30 10.88 -0.42
CA GLU A 26 5.61 11.77 0.53
C GLU A 26 6.51 12.21 1.70
N ILE A 27 7.24 11.28 2.30
CA ILE A 27 8.20 11.56 3.39
C ILE A 27 9.37 12.40 2.87
N ALA A 28 9.85 12.10 1.66
CA ALA A 28 10.89 12.86 0.97
C ALA A 28 10.44 14.30 0.65
N ALA A 29 9.22 14.46 0.12
CA ALA A 29 8.64 15.75 -0.24
C ALA A 29 8.35 16.62 0.99
N SER A 30 7.75 16.05 2.05
CA SER A 30 7.47 16.77 3.31
C SER A 30 8.74 17.21 4.03
N SER A 31 9.79 16.39 3.99
CA SER A 31 11.12 16.75 4.48
C SER A 31 11.81 17.81 3.60
N GLY A 32 11.44 17.90 2.33
CA GLY A 32 11.79 18.99 1.42
C GLY A 32 11.04 20.29 1.74
N MET A 33 9.72 20.24 1.99
CA MET A 33 8.89 21.41 2.31
C MET A 33 9.28 22.06 3.66
N LYS A 34 9.72 21.27 4.66
CA LYS A 34 10.29 21.82 5.91
C LYS A 34 11.54 22.70 5.70
N ARG A 35 12.14 22.73 4.50
CA ARG A 35 13.29 23.59 4.16
C ARG A 35 12.93 24.95 3.56
N GLU A 36 11.71 25.19 3.07
CA GLU A 36 11.33 26.55 2.60
C GLU A 36 11.44 27.60 3.73
N GLY A 37 11.40 27.17 5.00
CA GLY A 37 11.69 28.01 6.17
C GLY A 37 13.17 28.26 6.50
N ARG A 38 14.14 27.79 5.70
CA ARG A 38 15.59 27.92 5.96
C ARG A 38 16.30 28.98 5.11
N SER A 39 15.55 29.89 4.49
CA SER A 39 16.10 30.98 3.67
C SER A 39 17.15 31.82 4.41
N GLU A 40 16.90 32.12 5.70
CA GLU A 40 17.84 32.86 6.55
C GLU A 40 19.13 32.07 6.84
N GLU A 41 19.04 30.75 7.05
CA GLU A 41 20.20 29.87 7.28
C GLU A 41 21.09 29.80 6.02
N ILE A 42 20.47 29.73 4.83
CA ILE A 42 21.19 29.78 3.55
C ILE A 42 21.92 31.12 3.38
N ALA A 43 21.24 32.24 3.67
CA ALA A 43 21.82 33.57 3.55
C ALA A 43 23.03 33.75 4.48
N GLN A 44 22.93 33.26 5.73
CA GLN A 44 24.04 33.30 6.69
C GLN A 44 25.25 32.47 6.23
N LEU A 45 25.02 31.27 5.71
CA LEU A 45 26.10 30.42 5.19
C LEU A 45 26.74 31.03 3.92
N GLU A 46 25.97 31.70 3.05
CA GLU A 46 26.52 32.42 1.88
C GLU A 46 27.40 33.59 2.27
N GLN A 47 26.99 34.34 3.28
CA GLN A 47 27.81 35.40 3.84
C GLN A 47 29.11 34.84 4.42
N ARG A 48 29.03 33.76 5.21
CA ARG A 48 30.21 33.09 5.79
C ARG A 48 31.17 32.54 4.74
N ARG A 49 30.64 31.91 3.68
CA ARG A 49 31.43 31.45 2.52
C ARG A 49 32.20 32.62 1.88
N THR A 50 31.53 33.75 1.68
CA THR A 50 32.13 34.94 1.06
C THR A 50 33.27 35.51 1.91
N GLU A 51 33.08 35.56 3.24
CA GLU A 51 34.13 35.97 4.18
C GLU A 51 35.36 35.04 4.14
N LEU A 52 35.14 33.72 4.17
CA LEU A 52 36.21 32.72 4.12
C LEU A 52 36.96 32.74 2.78
N MET A 53 36.26 32.91 1.66
CA MET A 53 36.87 33.09 0.34
C MET A 53 37.78 34.33 0.29
N ASN A 54 37.30 35.47 0.79
CA ASN A 54 38.08 36.70 0.83
C ASN A 54 39.32 36.57 1.73
N ALA A 55 39.19 35.89 2.87
CA ALA A 55 40.31 35.63 3.77
C ALA A 55 41.38 34.73 3.13
N ILE A 56 40.97 33.73 2.35
CA ILE A 56 41.89 32.84 1.62
C ILE A 56 42.54 33.58 0.43
N ALA A 57 41.79 34.40 -0.30
CA ALA A 57 42.30 35.16 -1.45
C ALA A 57 43.38 36.20 -1.04
N ASN A 58 43.29 36.75 0.17
CA ASN A 58 44.26 37.70 0.70
C ASN A 58 45.53 37.04 1.28
N LEU A 59 45.63 35.71 1.25
CA LEU A 59 46.87 35.03 1.62
C LEU A 59 47.95 35.33 0.59
N ASN A 60 49.12 35.75 1.05
CA ASN A 60 50.24 36.07 0.18
C ASN A 60 50.88 34.76 -0.31
N PHE A 61 50.50 34.31 -1.50
CA PHE A 61 51.12 33.16 -2.18
C PHE A 61 52.36 33.67 -2.92
N GLY A 62 53.54 33.22 -2.50
CA GLY A 62 54.79 33.57 -3.17
C GLY A 62 54.76 33.22 -4.66
N ASN A 63 55.36 34.09 -5.49
CA ASN A 63 55.40 34.05 -6.95
C ASN A 63 55.24 32.63 -7.55
N ILE A 64 54.08 32.42 -8.16
CA ILE A 64 53.66 31.15 -8.75
C ILE A 64 54.36 30.99 -10.10
N GLU A 65 55.40 30.17 -10.16
CA GLU A 65 55.90 29.62 -11.44
C GLU A 65 55.24 28.27 -11.79
N ASP A 66 54.48 27.65 -10.89
CA ASP A 66 53.94 26.29 -11.10
C ASP A 66 52.39 26.25 -11.17
N SER A 67 51.86 26.75 -12.30
CA SER A 67 50.42 26.81 -12.61
C SER A 67 49.71 25.46 -12.60
N THR A 68 50.46 24.37 -12.74
CA THR A 68 49.94 22.99 -12.84
C THR A 68 49.45 22.49 -11.48
N SER A 69 50.18 22.79 -10.41
CA SER A 69 49.81 22.38 -9.04
C SER A 69 48.50 23.06 -8.57
N ALA A 70 48.28 24.31 -8.98
CA ALA A 70 47.04 25.04 -8.68
C ALA A 70 45.81 24.49 -9.41
N GLN A 71 45.94 24.09 -10.68
CA GLN A 71 44.86 23.43 -11.42
C GLN A 71 44.50 22.06 -10.81
N LEU A 72 45.50 21.25 -10.45
CA LEU A 72 45.28 19.94 -9.83
C LEU A 72 44.59 20.05 -8.46
N ALA A 73 44.93 21.06 -7.65
CA ALA A 73 44.24 21.33 -6.40
C ALA A 73 42.76 21.71 -6.62
N SER A 74 42.47 22.55 -7.61
CA SER A 74 41.10 22.96 -7.95
C SER A 74 40.24 21.79 -8.46
N GLU A 75 40.81 20.89 -9.27
CA GLU A 75 40.09 19.69 -9.72
C GLU A 75 39.77 18.73 -8.56
N VAL A 76 40.72 18.56 -7.63
CA VAL A 76 40.50 17.76 -6.42
C VAL A 76 39.39 18.35 -5.55
N ASP A 77 39.35 19.68 -5.40
CA ASP A 77 38.29 20.36 -4.65
C ASP A 77 36.91 20.10 -5.26
N LEU A 78 36.77 20.25 -6.58
CA LEU A 78 35.50 19.96 -7.29
C LEU A 78 35.04 18.50 -7.07
N ARG A 79 35.97 17.53 -7.12
CA ARG A 79 35.65 16.12 -6.87
C ARG A 79 35.26 15.86 -5.41
N ILE A 80 35.92 16.50 -4.45
CA ILE A 80 35.54 16.43 -3.02
C ILE A 80 34.13 16.96 -2.82
N HIS A 81 33.79 18.10 -3.43
CA HIS A 81 32.44 18.65 -3.34
C HIS A 81 31.40 17.69 -3.93
N SER A 82 31.68 17.09 -5.09
CA SER A 82 30.79 16.10 -5.71
C SER A 82 30.61 14.85 -4.85
N ALA A 83 31.69 14.28 -4.31
CA ALA A 83 31.62 13.08 -3.49
C ALA A 83 30.91 13.31 -2.14
N LYS A 84 31.15 14.45 -1.47
CA LYS A 84 30.42 14.83 -0.24
C LYS A 84 28.93 15.01 -0.49
N ARG A 85 28.61 15.59 -1.65
CA ARG A 85 27.25 15.81 -2.11
C ARG A 85 26.49 14.49 -2.25
N GLU A 86 27.09 13.54 -2.98
CA GLU A 86 26.51 12.21 -3.17
C GLU A 86 26.39 11.42 -1.85
N LEU A 87 27.40 11.51 -0.98
CA LEU A 87 27.40 10.83 0.32
C LEU A 87 26.21 11.24 1.19
N PHE A 88 25.84 12.52 1.16
CA PHE A 88 24.69 13.01 1.92
C PHE A 88 23.37 12.46 1.38
N VAL A 89 23.20 12.40 0.05
CA VAL A 89 22.01 11.80 -0.58
C VAL A 89 21.82 10.38 -0.08
N GLN A 90 22.86 9.58 -0.19
CA GLN A 90 22.85 8.18 0.19
C GLN A 90 22.55 7.98 1.69
N ARG A 91 23.12 8.81 2.57
CA ARG A 91 22.82 8.76 4.02
C ARG A 91 21.38 9.11 4.36
N LYS A 92 20.76 10.00 3.59
CA LYS A 92 19.37 10.39 3.80
C LYS A 92 18.40 9.32 3.30
N GLU A 93 18.67 8.74 2.13
CA GLU A 93 17.97 7.57 1.61
C GLU A 93 18.06 6.40 2.61
N LEU A 94 19.25 6.16 3.18
CA LEU A 94 19.45 5.15 4.22
C LEU A 94 18.55 5.36 5.43
N SER A 95 18.39 6.62 5.89
CA SER A 95 17.49 6.95 7.00
C SER A 95 16.02 6.66 6.67
N ALA A 96 15.58 7.00 5.47
CA ALA A 96 14.19 6.78 5.05
C ALA A 96 13.88 5.28 4.90
N VAL A 97 14.77 4.52 4.24
CA VAL A 97 14.64 3.05 4.12
C VAL A 97 14.67 2.37 5.49
N THR A 98 15.48 2.89 6.42
CA THR A 98 15.53 2.36 7.79
C THR A 98 14.23 2.60 8.56
N GLU A 99 13.58 3.76 8.39
CA GLU A 99 12.27 4.02 9.02
C GLU A 99 11.14 3.20 8.35
N ALA A 100 11.20 3.01 7.04
CA ALA A 100 10.28 2.13 6.32
C ALA A 100 10.38 0.67 6.83
N LEU A 101 11.59 0.18 7.09
CA LEU A 101 11.85 -1.12 7.72
C LEU A 101 11.41 -1.20 9.19
N ARG A 102 11.20 -0.07 9.87
CA ARG A 102 10.77 -0.03 11.27
C ARG A 102 9.25 0.04 11.40
N SER A 103 8.60 0.73 10.47
CA SER A 103 7.14 0.91 10.43
C SER A 103 6.38 -0.31 9.89
N THR A 104 7.08 -1.34 9.44
CA THR A 104 6.54 -2.63 8.96
C THR A 104 6.08 -3.58 10.06
N ALA A 105 6.12 -3.19 11.34
CA ALA A 105 5.56 -3.99 12.42
C ALA A 105 4.01 -3.97 12.36
N PHE A 106 3.41 -4.77 11.47
CA PHE A 106 1.97 -4.98 11.43
C PHE A 106 1.55 -6.24 12.19
N VAL A 107 0.32 -6.20 12.67
CA VAL A 107 -0.34 -7.10 13.62
C VAL A 107 -0.15 -8.57 13.23
N GLN A 108 0.37 -9.38 14.17
CA GLN A 108 0.37 -10.84 14.08
C GLN A 108 -1.07 -11.35 14.04
N PHE A 109 -1.60 -11.54 12.84
CA PHE A 109 -2.79 -12.35 12.62
C PHE A 109 -2.42 -13.81 12.93
N THR A 110 -3.03 -14.37 13.97
CA THR A 110 -2.77 -15.76 14.43
C THR A 110 -4.08 -16.53 14.39
N PRO A 111 -4.23 -17.54 13.50
CA PRO A 111 -5.41 -18.39 13.41
C PRO A 111 -5.80 -19.04 14.74
N GLU A 112 -4.84 -19.27 15.63
CA GLU A 112 -5.06 -19.84 16.97
C GLU A 112 -5.98 -18.97 17.82
N ARG A 113 -5.92 -17.64 17.64
CA ARG A 113 -6.78 -16.71 18.37
C ARG A 113 -8.22 -16.76 17.88
N ILE A 114 -8.41 -17.03 16.59
CA ILE A 114 -9.75 -17.21 16.00
C ILE A 114 -10.29 -18.59 16.37
N GLU A 115 -9.45 -19.62 16.35
CA GLU A 115 -9.82 -20.97 16.80
C GLU A 115 -10.29 -20.97 18.28
N GLN A 116 -9.64 -20.19 19.15
CA GLN A 116 -10.07 -19.98 20.53
C GLN A 116 -11.47 -19.35 20.63
N ILE A 117 -11.77 -18.34 19.81
CA ILE A 117 -13.09 -17.70 19.80
C ILE A 117 -14.17 -18.69 19.36
N TYR A 118 -13.91 -19.52 18.36
CA TYR A 118 -14.86 -20.56 17.92
C TYR A 118 -15.07 -21.65 18.98
N ALA A 119 -14.00 -22.03 19.68
CA ALA A 119 -14.07 -22.96 20.81
C ALA A 119 -14.88 -22.40 21.98
N ASP A 120 -14.68 -21.11 22.33
CA ASP A 120 -15.43 -20.42 23.38
C ASP A 120 -16.94 -20.31 23.05
N LEU A 121 -17.28 -20.24 21.77
CA LEU A 121 -18.64 -20.22 21.27
C LEU A 121 -19.24 -21.62 21.07
N ASN A 122 -18.45 -22.68 21.27
CA ASN A 122 -18.84 -24.08 21.07
C ASN A 122 -19.37 -24.35 19.64
N ILE A 123 -18.86 -23.59 18.65
CA ILE A 123 -19.22 -23.67 17.24
C ILE A 123 -18.21 -24.59 16.54
N TYR A 124 -18.70 -25.44 15.63
CA TYR A 124 -17.82 -26.29 14.83
C TYR A 124 -16.90 -25.45 13.94
N PHE A 125 -15.59 -25.49 14.23
CA PHE A 125 -14.57 -24.88 13.40
C PHE A 125 -14.11 -25.91 12.37
N GLY A 126 -14.62 -25.79 11.15
CA GLY A 126 -14.35 -26.74 10.08
C GLY A 126 -12.89 -26.73 9.64
N GLU A 127 -12.35 -27.90 9.30
CA GLU A 127 -10.97 -28.05 8.79
C GLU A 127 -10.71 -27.20 7.54
N GLN A 128 -11.73 -26.94 6.72
CA GLN A 128 -11.62 -26.07 5.54
C GLN A 128 -11.37 -24.61 5.94
N VAL A 129 -12.14 -24.06 6.88
CA VAL A 129 -11.98 -22.69 7.37
C VAL A 129 -10.61 -22.51 8.03
N LYS A 130 -10.13 -23.56 8.73
CA LYS A 130 -8.78 -23.57 9.31
C LYS A 130 -7.70 -23.51 8.24
N ARG A 131 -7.85 -24.22 7.11
CA ARG A 131 -6.93 -24.12 5.97
C ARG A 131 -6.97 -22.74 5.34
N ASP A 132 -8.15 -22.22 5.02
CA ASP A 132 -8.30 -20.92 4.37
C ASP A 132 -7.69 -19.78 5.22
N LEU A 133 -7.88 -19.81 6.54
CA LEU A 133 -7.23 -18.87 7.46
C LEU A 133 -5.71 -19.04 7.52
N SER A 134 -5.22 -20.28 7.41
CA SER A 134 -3.79 -20.58 7.38
C SER A 134 -3.17 -20.10 6.07
N ASP A 135 -3.86 -20.28 4.94
CA ASP A 135 -3.42 -19.84 3.61
C ASP A 135 -3.36 -18.30 3.55
N VAL A 136 -4.34 -17.60 4.14
CA VAL A 136 -4.33 -16.14 4.28
C VAL A 136 -3.15 -15.69 5.15
N GLN A 137 -2.89 -16.39 6.27
CA GLN A 137 -1.73 -16.09 7.11
C GLN A 137 -0.42 -16.29 6.34
N GLU A 138 -0.28 -17.40 5.61
CA GLU A 138 0.91 -17.72 4.83
C GLU A 138 1.14 -16.68 3.72
N PHE A 139 0.07 -16.22 3.06
CA PHE A 139 0.12 -15.10 2.12
C PHE A 139 0.65 -13.81 2.78
N PHE A 140 0.11 -13.41 3.93
CA PHE A 140 0.59 -12.22 4.64
C PHE A 140 2.05 -12.34 5.08
N VAL A 141 2.47 -13.53 5.50
CA VAL A 141 3.88 -13.82 5.84
C VAL A 141 4.76 -13.67 4.60
N GLN A 142 4.41 -14.29 3.47
CA GLN A 142 5.18 -14.20 2.23
C GLN A 142 5.31 -12.75 1.73
N VAL A 143 4.23 -11.98 1.73
CA VAL A 143 4.25 -10.55 1.33
C VAL A 143 5.17 -9.75 2.25
N THR A 144 5.13 -10.01 3.56
CA THR A 144 5.97 -9.32 4.55
C THR A 144 7.45 -9.69 4.38
N GLU A 145 7.75 -10.97 4.15
CA GLU A 145 9.10 -11.46 3.91
C GLU A 145 9.69 -10.88 2.62
N ASN A 146 8.97 -10.97 1.50
CA ASN A 146 9.38 -10.42 0.22
C ASN A 146 9.66 -8.91 0.31
N ARG A 147 8.78 -8.17 0.99
CA ARG A 147 8.95 -6.74 1.25
C ARG A 147 10.19 -6.44 2.10
N SER A 148 10.38 -7.18 3.19
CA SER A 148 11.54 -7.00 4.08
C SER A 148 12.86 -7.33 3.36
N ALA A 149 12.85 -8.33 2.48
CA ALA A 149 14.00 -8.71 1.67
C ALA A 149 14.36 -7.62 0.65
N ALA A 150 13.38 -7.05 -0.05
CA ALA A 150 13.58 -5.96 -0.99
C ALA A 150 14.16 -4.71 -0.33
N LEU A 151 13.56 -4.25 0.78
CA LEU A 151 14.05 -3.10 1.54
C LEU A 151 15.44 -3.35 2.13
N SER A 152 15.73 -4.57 2.58
CA SER A 152 17.06 -4.94 3.09
C SER A 152 18.12 -4.97 1.97
N ALA A 153 17.77 -5.46 0.78
CA ALA A 153 18.64 -5.44 -0.38
C ALA A 153 18.96 -4.00 -0.82
N MET A 154 17.97 -3.12 -0.84
CA MET A 154 18.14 -1.69 -1.12
C MET A 154 19.04 -1.02 -0.07
N LYS A 155 18.80 -1.27 1.21
CA LYS A 155 19.65 -0.78 2.32
C LYS A 155 21.12 -1.19 2.14
N ARG A 156 21.37 -2.45 1.78
CA ARG A 156 22.73 -2.96 1.52
C ARG A 156 23.41 -2.21 0.38
N ARG A 157 22.72 -2.02 -0.76
CA ARG A 157 23.24 -1.26 -1.92
C ARG A 157 23.63 0.17 -1.54
N ILE A 158 22.79 0.85 -0.75
CA ILE A 158 23.06 2.20 -0.26
C ILE A 158 24.30 2.22 0.65
N LEU A 159 24.43 1.25 1.57
CA LEU A 159 25.58 1.14 2.47
C LEU A 159 26.90 0.91 1.71
N GLU A 160 26.90 0.06 0.68
CA GLU A 160 28.06 -0.16 -0.18
C GLU A 160 28.47 1.14 -0.90
N ARG A 161 27.50 1.90 -1.43
CA ARG A 161 27.78 3.18 -2.07
C ARG A 161 28.35 4.20 -1.09
N VAL A 162 27.77 4.33 0.10
CA VAL A 162 28.27 5.18 1.19
C VAL A 162 29.73 4.86 1.51
N SER A 163 30.06 3.58 1.69
CA SER A 163 31.42 3.15 2.00
C SER A 163 32.41 3.52 0.87
N SER A 164 32.02 3.32 -0.39
CA SER A 164 32.87 3.69 -1.55
C SER A 164 33.17 5.19 -1.60
N LEU A 165 32.17 6.04 -1.31
CA LEU A 165 32.30 7.50 -1.32
C LEU A 165 33.16 8.01 -0.16
N GLU A 166 33.08 7.37 1.01
CA GLU A 166 33.94 7.71 2.15
C GLU A 166 35.42 7.40 1.86
N GLN A 167 35.69 6.27 1.20
CA GLN A 167 37.05 5.91 0.78
C GLN A 167 37.60 6.86 -0.29
N GLU A 168 36.77 7.26 -1.26
CA GLU A 168 37.11 8.26 -2.27
C GLU A 168 37.47 9.61 -1.62
N LEU A 169 36.66 10.06 -0.65
CA LEU A 169 36.90 11.31 0.07
C LEU A 169 38.20 11.30 0.88
N SER A 170 38.55 10.18 1.50
CA SER A 170 39.84 10.02 2.19
C SER A 170 41.00 10.20 1.21
N THR A 171 40.94 9.52 0.07
CA THR A 171 41.99 9.55 -0.96
C THR A 171 42.14 10.96 -1.58
N LEU A 172 41.03 11.63 -1.86
CA LEU A 172 41.04 13.00 -2.38
C LEU A 172 41.60 14.00 -1.35
N SER A 173 41.30 13.80 -0.07
CA SER A 173 41.83 14.65 1.01
C SER A 173 43.35 14.56 1.15
N GLU A 174 43.92 13.36 0.99
CA GLU A 174 45.37 13.14 0.98
C GLU A 174 46.04 13.83 -0.23
N LYS A 175 45.48 13.65 -1.44
CA LYS A 175 45.98 14.31 -2.66
C LYS A 175 45.94 15.83 -2.56
N ARG A 176 44.85 16.37 -1.99
CA ARG A 176 44.70 17.80 -1.73
C ARG A 176 45.82 18.33 -0.84
N ALA A 177 46.13 17.62 0.25
CA ALA A 177 47.19 18.00 1.17
C ALA A 177 48.58 18.02 0.50
N LEU A 178 48.84 17.08 -0.41
CA LEU A 178 50.09 17.01 -1.17
C LEU A 178 50.26 18.21 -2.12
N TYR A 179 49.24 18.55 -2.90
CA TYR A 179 49.33 19.67 -3.85
C TYR A 179 49.52 21.02 -3.15
N LEU A 180 48.92 21.19 -1.97
CA LEU A 180 49.04 22.43 -1.19
C LEU A 180 50.42 22.62 -0.55
N GLN A 181 51.18 21.56 -0.30
CA GLN A 181 52.57 21.68 0.19
C GLN A 181 53.51 22.30 -0.86
N VAL A 182 53.17 22.21 -2.14
CA VAL A 182 53.98 22.71 -3.26
C VAL A 182 53.76 24.22 -3.51
N ILE A 183 52.62 24.78 -3.11
CA ILE A 183 52.11 26.07 -3.60
C ILE A 183 52.41 27.26 -2.65
N VAL A 184 52.85 27.04 -1.40
CA VAL A 184 52.71 28.09 -0.35
C VAL A 184 53.99 28.36 0.45
N ALA A 185 54.29 29.64 0.72
CA ALA A 185 55.40 30.10 1.56
C ALA A 185 55.20 29.73 3.06
N PRO A 186 56.27 29.52 3.84
CA PRO A 186 56.18 29.09 5.25
C PRO A 186 55.51 30.19 6.10
N GLY A 187 54.26 29.96 6.49
CA GLY A 187 53.41 30.90 7.25
C GLY A 187 51.98 30.99 6.70
N SER A 188 51.81 31.07 5.37
CA SER A 188 50.49 31.05 4.73
C SER A 188 49.89 29.64 4.68
N ILE A 189 50.72 28.58 4.78
CA ILE A 189 50.29 27.18 4.86
C ILE A 189 49.40 26.94 6.09
N ASP A 190 49.81 27.45 7.25
CA ASP A 190 49.11 27.16 8.51
C ASP A 190 47.76 27.88 8.56
N LEU A 191 47.69 29.12 8.06
CA LEU A 191 46.43 29.86 7.96
C LEU A 191 45.50 29.24 6.90
N TYR A 192 46.03 28.78 5.77
CA TYR A 192 45.26 28.05 4.77
C TYR A 192 44.75 26.70 5.31
N LYS A 193 45.59 25.93 6.02
CA LYS A 193 45.17 24.68 6.69
C LYS A 193 44.06 24.89 7.72
N GLN A 194 43.93 26.07 8.30
CA GLN A 194 42.85 26.41 9.22
C GLN A 194 41.57 26.88 8.50
N LEU A 195 41.70 27.71 7.46
CA LEU A 195 40.57 28.33 6.76
C LEU A 195 39.94 27.42 5.69
N SER A 196 40.76 26.60 5.01
CA SER A 196 40.31 25.74 3.92
C SER A 196 39.35 24.62 4.36
N PRO A 197 39.55 23.94 5.50
CA PRO A 197 38.54 23.02 6.04
C PRO A 197 37.23 23.73 6.40
N GLN A 198 37.30 24.95 6.94
CA GLN A 198 36.11 25.74 7.27
C GLN A 198 35.33 26.12 6.02
N LEU A 199 36.01 26.60 4.97
CA LEU A 199 35.36 26.89 3.69
C LEU A 199 34.74 25.63 3.10
N ALA A 200 35.47 24.51 3.11
CA ALA A 200 34.96 23.24 2.61
C ALA A 200 33.74 22.74 3.41
N VAL A 201 33.69 22.96 4.73
CA VAL A 201 32.52 22.64 5.57
C VAL A 201 31.35 23.55 5.21
N THR A 202 31.54 24.87 5.16
CA THR A 202 30.49 25.84 4.82
C THR A 202 29.96 25.65 3.40
N GLU A 203 30.81 25.37 2.42
CA GLU A 203 30.39 25.05 1.04
C GLU A 203 29.70 23.70 0.94
N THR A 204 30.10 22.73 1.77
CA THR A 204 29.35 21.48 1.90
C THR A 204 27.98 21.79 2.46
N GLU A 205 27.85 22.45 3.62
CA GLU A 205 26.57 22.83 4.23
C GLU A 205 25.66 23.62 3.28
N LEU A 206 26.22 24.58 2.52
CA LEU A 206 25.49 25.30 1.48
C LEU A 206 25.00 24.39 0.36
N SER A 207 25.87 23.53 -0.15
CA SER A 207 25.48 22.53 -1.15
C SER A 207 24.41 21.60 -0.58
N LEU A 208 24.52 21.16 0.67
CA LEU A 208 23.55 20.30 1.34
C LEU A 208 22.18 20.97 1.53
N LEU A 209 22.14 22.27 1.83
CA LEU A 209 20.90 23.03 1.97
C LEU A 209 20.29 23.38 0.61
N LYS A 210 21.12 23.78 -0.37
CA LYS A 210 20.68 24.21 -1.71
C LYS A 210 20.40 23.07 -2.69
N GLN A 211 20.93 21.87 -2.45
CA GLN A 211 20.80 20.80 -3.41
C GLN A 211 19.39 20.19 -3.38
N ASP A 212 18.80 20.18 -4.57
CA ASP A 212 17.59 19.47 -5.03
C ASP A 212 17.72 17.92 -4.93
N VAL A 213 18.47 17.39 -3.96
CA VAL A 213 18.68 15.94 -3.70
C VAL A 213 17.36 15.17 -3.68
N TYR A 214 16.35 15.80 -3.11
CA TYR A 214 15.02 15.23 -3.07
C TYR A 214 14.39 15.17 -4.46
N ARG A 215 14.58 16.14 -5.35
CA ARG A 215 14.01 16.05 -6.71
C ARG A 215 14.59 14.89 -7.49
N GLU A 216 15.88 14.62 -7.40
CA GLU A 216 16.52 13.53 -8.14
C GLU A 216 16.17 12.14 -7.57
N SER A 217 16.17 11.99 -6.24
CA SER A 217 15.69 10.77 -5.57
C SER A 217 14.18 10.55 -5.75
N ILE A 218 13.37 11.60 -5.66
CA ILE A 218 11.93 11.56 -5.98
C ILE A 218 11.73 11.22 -7.47
N GLN A 219 12.51 11.77 -8.40
CA GLN A 219 12.39 11.44 -9.83
C GLN A 219 12.68 9.97 -10.09
N THR A 220 13.75 9.43 -9.50
CA THR A 220 14.11 8.01 -9.65
C THR A 220 13.03 7.11 -9.05
N ALA A 221 12.60 7.40 -7.82
CA ALA A 221 11.49 6.71 -7.18
C ALA A 221 10.18 6.81 -7.99
N THR A 222 9.90 7.96 -8.60
CA THR A 222 8.71 8.18 -9.45
C THR A 222 8.79 7.35 -10.73
N ALA A 223 9.98 7.23 -11.35
CA ALA A 223 10.18 6.42 -12.55
C ALA A 223 9.98 4.92 -12.28
N GLU A 224 10.58 4.40 -11.19
CA GLU A 224 10.40 3.01 -10.75
C GLU A 224 8.93 2.73 -10.39
N ARG A 225 8.28 3.63 -9.65
CA ARG A 225 6.85 3.56 -9.32
C ARG A 225 5.95 3.52 -10.56
N ASN A 226 6.27 4.29 -11.60
CA ASN A 226 5.51 4.28 -12.85
C ASN A 226 5.70 2.97 -13.63
N LEU A 227 6.91 2.39 -13.63
CA LEU A 227 7.17 1.10 -14.27
C LEU A 227 6.34 -0.02 -13.61
N LEU A 228 6.33 -0.06 -12.27
CA LEU A 228 5.50 -1.00 -11.50
C LEU A 228 4.01 -0.83 -11.80
N LYS A 229 3.55 0.41 -11.96
CA LYS A 229 2.15 0.70 -12.34
C LYS A 229 1.80 0.18 -13.74
N THR A 230 2.74 0.24 -14.68
CA THR A 230 2.57 -0.37 -16.01
C THR A 230 2.50 -1.90 -15.94
N GLN A 231 3.33 -2.53 -15.10
CA GLN A 231 3.29 -3.98 -14.86
C GLN A 231 1.96 -4.40 -14.22
N GLN A 232 1.47 -3.66 -13.22
CA GLN A 232 0.17 -3.86 -12.59
C GLN A 232 -0.97 -3.86 -13.63
N LEU A 233 -0.98 -2.87 -14.53
CA LEU A 233 -1.97 -2.78 -15.61
C LEU A 233 -1.91 -3.97 -16.58
N THR A 234 -0.70 -4.44 -16.89
CA THR A 234 -0.49 -5.60 -17.79
C THR A 234 -1.03 -6.88 -17.17
N LEU A 235 -0.71 -7.12 -15.90
CA LEU A 235 -1.11 -8.30 -15.15
C LEU A 235 -2.63 -8.32 -14.93
N ALA A 236 -3.22 -7.16 -14.63
CA ALA A 236 -4.67 -7.04 -14.52
C ALA A 236 -5.39 -7.24 -15.87
N GLY A 237 -4.75 -6.89 -16.98
CA GLY A 237 -5.21 -7.22 -18.33
C GLY A 237 -5.26 -8.73 -18.58
N GLN A 238 -4.28 -9.49 -18.08
CA GLN A 238 -4.22 -10.94 -18.17
C GLN A 238 -5.32 -11.62 -17.34
N VAL A 239 -5.49 -11.23 -16.07
CA VAL A 239 -6.57 -11.75 -15.21
C VAL A 239 -7.95 -11.49 -15.83
N ALA A 240 -8.15 -10.30 -16.40
CA ALA A 240 -9.41 -9.98 -17.05
C ALA A 240 -9.67 -10.83 -18.31
N SER A 241 -8.63 -11.15 -19.09
CA SER A 241 -8.76 -12.05 -20.26
C SER A 241 -9.16 -13.46 -19.82
N GLU A 242 -8.55 -13.97 -18.73
CA GLU A 242 -8.88 -15.30 -18.20
C GLU A 242 -10.33 -15.42 -17.72
N ILE A 243 -10.86 -14.37 -17.09
CA ILE A 243 -12.26 -14.32 -16.62
C ILE A 243 -13.25 -14.22 -17.79
N ASP A 244 -12.94 -13.43 -18.82
CA ASP A 244 -13.83 -13.15 -19.94
C ASP A 244 -13.84 -14.30 -20.98
N GLU A 245 -12.71 -15.01 -21.14
CA GLU A 245 -12.58 -16.04 -22.19
C GLU A 245 -13.07 -17.44 -21.77
N HIS A 246 -13.12 -17.82 -20.48
CA HIS A 246 -13.28 -19.25 -20.14
C HIS A 246 -14.12 -19.71 -18.93
N ASP A 247 -14.71 -18.87 -18.07
CA ASP A 247 -15.34 -19.43 -16.85
C ASP A 247 -16.85 -19.71 -16.97
N THR A 248 -17.21 -20.97 -17.26
CA THR A 248 -18.59 -21.48 -17.17
C THR A 248 -19.20 -21.23 -15.79
N THR A 249 -18.37 -21.28 -14.74
CA THR A 249 -18.75 -21.06 -13.34
C THR A 249 -19.29 -19.64 -13.12
N PHE A 250 -18.60 -18.63 -13.67
CA PHE A 250 -19.06 -17.24 -13.52
C PHE A 250 -20.38 -16.99 -14.26
N ARG A 251 -20.60 -17.64 -15.40
CA ARG A 251 -21.88 -17.58 -16.12
C ARG A 251 -23.03 -18.18 -15.30
N GLU A 252 -22.79 -19.28 -14.61
CA GLU A 252 -23.76 -19.89 -13.70
C GLU A 252 -24.09 -18.97 -12.52
N ILE A 253 -23.06 -18.34 -11.91
CA ILE A 253 -23.26 -17.34 -10.85
C ILE A 253 -24.14 -16.18 -11.35
N LYS A 254 -23.85 -15.64 -12.55
CA LYS A 254 -24.68 -14.58 -13.15
C LYS A 254 -26.13 -15.01 -13.34
N SER A 255 -26.36 -16.24 -13.79
CA SER A 255 -27.72 -16.77 -14.00
C SER A 255 -28.50 -16.84 -12.69
N HIS A 256 -27.92 -17.42 -11.64
CA HIS A 256 -28.60 -17.53 -10.35
C HIS A 256 -28.82 -16.17 -9.68
N TYR A 257 -27.85 -15.26 -9.79
CA TYR A 257 -28.02 -13.89 -9.33
C TYR A 257 -29.20 -13.23 -10.03
N HIS A 258 -29.25 -13.30 -11.35
CA HIS A 258 -30.33 -12.73 -12.16
C HIS A 258 -31.70 -13.30 -11.76
N GLU A 259 -31.82 -14.63 -11.63
CA GLU A 259 -33.05 -15.31 -11.21
C GLU A 259 -33.56 -14.84 -9.84
N ILE A 260 -32.65 -14.64 -8.86
CA ILE A 260 -33.01 -14.15 -7.52
C ILE A 260 -33.54 -12.71 -7.63
N MET A 261 -32.88 -11.86 -8.40
CA MET A 261 -33.27 -10.45 -8.54
C MET A 261 -34.61 -10.28 -9.24
N VAL A 262 -34.88 -11.08 -10.27
CA VAL A 262 -36.20 -11.11 -10.94
C VAL A 262 -37.29 -11.57 -9.97
N GLU A 263 -37.05 -12.63 -9.20
CA GLU A 263 -38.04 -13.18 -8.27
C GLU A 263 -38.36 -12.24 -7.10
N VAL A 264 -37.33 -11.63 -6.51
CA VAL A 264 -37.48 -10.82 -5.29
C VAL A 264 -37.90 -9.38 -5.60
N MET A 265 -37.24 -8.76 -6.56
CA MET A 265 -37.32 -7.32 -6.82
C MET A 265 -38.11 -6.96 -8.08
N ASP A 266 -38.52 -7.96 -8.87
CA ASP A 266 -39.15 -7.77 -10.18
C ASP A 266 -38.30 -6.86 -11.10
N ILE A 267 -36.97 -7.01 -11.06
CA ILE A 267 -36.03 -6.30 -11.93
C ILE A 267 -35.11 -7.28 -12.64
N ASP A 268 -34.79 -6.96 -13.89
CA ASP A 268 -33.68 -7.60 -14.59
C ASP A 268 -32.39 -7.00 -14.04
N ALA A 269 -31.55 -7.82 -13.40
CA ALA A 269 -30.24 -7.39 -12.93
C ALA A 269 -29.14 -8.28 -13.51
N GLU A 270 -28.01 -7.67 -13.86
CA GLU A 270 -26.83 -8.37 -14.36
C GLU A 270 -25.58 -7.93 -13.59
N LEU A 271 -24.72 -8.92 -13.29
CA LEU A 271 -23.38 -8.69 -12.77
C LEU A 271 -22.41 -8.49 -13.94
N VAL A 272 -21.77 -7.33 -13.96
CA VAL A 272 -20.77 -6.96 -14.94
C VAL A 272 -19.44 -6.77 -14.23
N ILE A 273 -18.39 -7.35 -14.82
CA ILE A 273 -17.03 -7.09 -14.42
C ILE A 273 -16.50 -6.01 -15.37
N GLU A 274 -16.27 -4.82 -14.84
CA GLU A 274 -15.66 -3.73 -15.60
C GLU A 274 -14.20 -3.54 -15.17
N LYS A 275 -13.36 -3.11 -16.10
CA LYS A 275 -12.02 -2.61 -15.77
C LYS A 275 -12.18 -1.17 -15.28
N ASN A 276 -11.82 -0.90 -14.03
CA ASN A 276 -11.76 0.49 -13.57
C ASN A 276 -10.52 1.22 -14.13
N SER A 277 -10.42 2.53 -13.89
CA SER A 277 -9.31 3.37 -14.39
C SER A 277 -7.92 3.00 -13.85
N THR A 278 -7.84 2.17 -12.81
CA THR A 278 -6.59 1.60 -12.27
C THR A 278 -6.32 0.18 -12.76
N GLY A 279 -7.14 -0.34 -13.69
CA GLY A 279 -7.04 -1.69 -14.22
C GLY A 279 -7.56 -2.78 -13.27
N ASN A 280 -8.12 -2.42 -12.11
CA ASN A 280 -8.76 -3.40 -11.22
C ASN A 280 -10.09 -3.86 -11.78
N LEU A 281 -10.43 -5.11 -11.50
CA LEU A 281 -11.75 -5.66 -11.77
C LEU A 281 -12.73 -5.03 -10.77
N ASP A 282 -13.69 -4.28 -11.28
CA ASP A 282 -14.77 -3.67 -10.52
C ASP A 282 -16.04 -4.46 -10.82
N PHE A 283 -16.66 -5.00 -9.77
CA PHE A 283 -17.92 -5.72 -9.88
C PHE A 283 -19.05 -4.70 -9.79
N ARG A 284 -19.78 -4.55 -10.89
CA ARG A 284 -20.91 -3.63 -10.97
C ARG A 284 -22.18 -4.39 -11.28
N THR A 285 -23.26 -3.94 -10.67
CA THR A 285 -24.61 -4.41 -10.97
C THR A 285 -25.31 -3.39 -11.84
N ILE A 286 -25.77 -3.82 -13.00
CA ILE A 286 -26.66 -3.03 -13.86
C ILE A 286 -28.07 -3.61 -13.77
N SER A 287 -29.08 -2.74 -13.80
CA SER A 287 -30.48 -3.14 -13.67
C SER A 287 -31.35 -2.48 -14.72
N TRP A 288 -32.40 -3.19 -15.13
CA TRP A 288 -33.45 -2.71 -16.00
C TRP A 288 -34.83 -3.04 -15.42
N ARG A 289 -35.80 -2.20 -15.76
CA ARG A 289 -37.22 -2.43 -15.52
C ARG A 289 -37.94 -2.12 -16.83
N ASP A 290 -38.76 -3.05 -17.30
CA ASP A 290 -39.48 -2.92 -18.57
C ASP A 290 -38.55 -2.49 -19.73
N GLN A 291 -37.37 -3.12 -19.83
CA GLN A 291 -36.33 -2.85 -20.82
C GLN A 291 -35.67 -1.44 -20.75
N SER A 292 -35.99 -0.65 -19.72
CA SER A 292 -35.38 0.66 -19.50
C SER A 292 -34.34 0.60 -18.37
N PRO A 293 -33.16 1.26 -18.51
CA PRO A 293 -32.16 1.31 -17.45
C PRO A 293 -32.75 1.85 -16.14
N SER A 294 -32.58 1.09 -15.06
CA SER A 294 -33.05 1.44 -13.72
C SER A 294 -31.88 1.77 -12.81
N GLN A 295 -32.10 2.73 -11.91
CA GLN A 295 -31.16 3.11 -10.85
C GLN A 295 -31.59 2.57 -9.48
N GLU A 296 -32.58 1.68 -9.43
CA GLU A 296 -33.14 1.13 -8.19
C GLU A 296 -32.08 0.43 -7.34
N LEU A 297 -31.11 -0.24 -7.95
CA LEU A 297 -29.96 -0.86 -7.27
C LEU A 297 -29.01 0.15 -6.59
N LYS A 298 -29.20 1.47 -6.74
CA LYS A 298 -28.44 2.47 -5.97
C LYS A 298 -28.95 2.66 -4.55
N GLY A 299 -30.22 2.34 -4.29
CA GLY A 299 -30.84 2.45 -2.98
C GLY A 299 -30.25 1.46 -1.98
N GLU A 300 -30.18 1.85 -0.70
CA GLU A 300 -29.56 1.04 0.34
C GLU A 300 -30.21 -0.34 0.51
N MET A 301 -31.54 -0.39 0.55
CA MET A 301 -32.32 -1.65 0.60
C MET A 301 -32.01 -2.56 -0.60
N ALA A 302 -32.05 -2.00 -1.81
CA ALA A 302 -31.83 -2.77 -3.03
C ALA A 302 -30.38 -3.30 -3.11
N LYS A 303 -29.40 -2.53 -2.60
CA LYS A 303 -28.02 -3.00 -2.46
C LYS A 303 -27.90 -4.17 -1.50
N LYS A 304 -28.54 -4.11 -0.32
CA LYS A 304 -28.52 -5.21 0.65
C LYS A 304 -29.09 -6.50 0.04
N ILE A 305 -30.23 -6.40 -0.65
CA ILE A 305 -30.85 -7.54 -1.33
C ILE A 305 -29.96 -8.06 -2.47
N SER A 306 -29.36 -7.17 -3.26
CA SER A 306 -28.44 -7.53 -4.35
C SER A 306 -27.18 -8.23 -3.84
N CYS A 307 -26.56 -7.74 -2.76
CA CYS A 307 -25.43 -8.43 -2.13
C CYS A 307 -25.82 -9.83 -1.66
N ALA A 308 -26.96 -9.95 -0.96
CA ALA A 308 -27.41 -11.26 -0.50
C ALA A 308 -27.76 -12.22 -1.65
N ALA A 309 -28.31 -11.72 -2.75
CA ALA A 309 -28.55 -12.49 -3.96
C ALA A 309 -27.23 -13.00 -4.57
N PHE A 310 -26.19 -12.17 -4.56
CA PHE A 310 -24.87 -12.55 -5.04
C PHE A 310 -24.22 -13.62 -4.16
N ASP A 311 -24.26 -13.45 -2.83
CA ASP A 311 -23.69 -14.42 -1.89
C ASP A 311 -24.37 -15.79 -2.01
N VAL A 312 -25.70 -15.79 -2.21
CA VAL A 312 -26.47 -17.02 -2.44
C VAL A 312 -26.14 -17.62 -3.80
N ALA A 313 -26.01 -16.83 -4.87
CA ALA A 313 -25.60 -17.33 -6.18
C ALA A 313 -24.21 -17.96 -6.14
N LEU A 314 -23.26 -17.33 -5.43
CA LEU A 314 -21.92 -17.85 -5.22
C LEU A 314 -21.96 -19.19 -4.47
N ARG A 315 -22.79 -19.27 -3.42
CA ARG A 315 -22.98 -20.49 -2.62
C ARG A 315 -23.57 -21.63 -3.42
N ILE A 316 -24.56 -21.35 -4.27
CA ILE A 316 -25.20 -22.36 -5.12
C ILE A 316 -24.18 -23.03 -6.03
N VAL A 317 -23.30 -22.22 -6.63
CA VAL A 317 -22.30 -22.72 -7.59
C VAL A 317 -21.11 -23.38 -6.90
N ASN A 318 -20.70 -22.88 -5.73
CA ASN A 318 -19.57 -23.40 -4.96
C ASN A 318 -20.05 -24.09 -3.68
N ASN A 319 -20.74 -25.23 -3.83
CA ASN A 319 -21.43 -25.92 -2.73
C ASN A 319 -20.81 -27.28 -2.36
N ASP A 320 -19.49 -27.41 -2.46
CA ASP A 320 -18.79 -28.68 -2.21
C ASP A 320 -18.62 -29.02 -0.72
N ASP A 321 -19.05 -28.14 0.18
CA ASP A 321 -18.95 -28.25 1.64
C ASP A 321 -20.31 -28.11 2.35
N SER A 322 -20.35 -28.27 3.67
CA SER A 322 -21.54 -28.07 4.52
C SER A 322 -21.60 -26.65 5.09
N GLY A 323 -21.58 -25.65 4.22
CA GLY A 323 -21.52 -24.23 4.59
C GLY A 323 -22.87 -23.58 4.84
N PHE A 324 -22.82 -22.36 5.36
CA PHE A 324 -23.98 -21.53 5.68
C PHE A 324 -23.77 -20.08 5.24
N ILE A 325 -24.87 -19.33 5.10
CA ILE A 325 -24.87 -17.89 4.86
C ILE A 325 -25.51 -17.21 6.06
N ILE A 326 -24.93 -16.09 6.52
CA ILE A 326 -25.54 -15.22 7.55
C ILE A 326 -25.64 -13.80 7.01
N HIS A 327 -26.84 -13.23 7.02
CA HIS A 327 -27.04 -11.81 6.70
C HIS A 327 -27.72 -11.05 7.84
N ASP A 328 -27.16 -9.89 8.16
CA ASP A 328 -27.72 -9.00 9.18
C ASP A 328 -28.66 -7.96 8.55
N GLY A 329 -29.92 -7.90 9.00
CA GLY A 329 -30.87 -6.84 8.64
C GLY A 329 -31.08 -6.64 7.14
N VAL A 330 -31.01 -7.73 6.35
CA VAL A 330 -31.01 -7.65 4.87
C VAL A 330 -32.33 -7.14 4.30
N ILE A 331 -33.42 -7.47 4.96
CA ILE A 331 -34.78 -7.07 4.59
C ILE A 331 -35.28 -5.86 5.38
N ASP A 332 -34.44 -5.25 6.22
CA ASP A 332 -34.84 -4.12 7.04
C ASP A 332 -35.22 -2.94 6.14
N ASN A 333 -36.37 -2.33 6.41
CA ASN A 333 -36.96 -1.25 5.61
C ASN A 333 -37.45 -1.64 4.20
N ALA A 334 -37.42 -2.93 3.84
CA ALA A 334 -38.10 -3.40 2.63
C ALA A 334 -39.61 -3.43 2.82
N ASP A 335 -40.38 -3.29 1.73
CA ASP A 335 -41.83 -3.44 1.81
C ASP A 335 -42.23 -4.91 2.07
N ARG A 336 -43.46 -5.10 2.55
CA ARG A 336 -43.98 -6.42 2.97
C ARG A 336 -43.95 -7.46 1.85
N ASN A 337 -44.10 -7.04 0.59
CA ASN A 337 -44.09 -7.94 -0.55
C ASN A 337 -42.67 -8.40 -0.88
N ILE A 338 -41.70 -7.48 -0.91
CA ILE A 338 -40.28 -7.80 -1.10
C ILE A 338 -39.79 -8.74 0.01
N LYS A 339 -40.14 -8.46 1.28
CA LYS A 339 -39.81 -9.32 2.43
C LYS A 339 -40.29 -10.75 2.23
N LYS A 340 -41.56 -10.91 1.86
CA LYS A 340 -42.17 -12.21 1.61
C LYS A 340 -41.44 -12.96 0.49
N LYS A 341 -41.25 -12.30 -0.66
CA LYS A 341 -40.56 -12.88 -1.82
C LYS A 341 -39.14 -13.29 -1.48
N PHE A 342 -38.39 -12.44 -0.77
CA PHE A 342 -37.02 -12.73 -0.36
C PHE A 342 -36.93 -13.97 0.52
N ILE A 343 -37.76 -14.06 1.57
CA ILE A 343 -37.76 -15.21 2.48
C ILE A 343 -38.12 -16.50 1.75
N GLU A 344 -39.16 -16.48 0.91
CA GLU A 344 -39.58 -17.65 0.12
C GLU A 344 -38.48 -18.09 -0.87
N ALA A 345 -37.85 -17.12 -1.55
CA ALA A 345 -36.76 -17.35 -2.49
C ALA A 345 -35.55 -18.00 -1.81
N MET A 346 -35.19 -17.55 -0.61
CA MET A 346 -34.06 -18.09 0.16
C MET A 346 -34.36 -19.47 0.73
N LYS A 347 -35.53 -19.68 1.34
CA LYS A 347 -35.97 -21.00 1.84
C LYS A 347 -35.95 -22.07 0.75
N ARG A 348 -36.46 -21.72 -0.44
CA ARG A 348 -36.51 -22.65 -1.58
C ARG A 348 -35.09 -23.03 -2.03
N ARG A 349 -34.20 -22.05 -2.17
CA ARG A 349 -32.81 -22.27 -2.62
C ARG A 349 -31.97 -23.01 -1.58
N SER A 350 -32.08 -22.66 -0.31
CA SER A 350 -31.36 -23.33 0.78
C SER A 350 -31.73 -24.82 0.84
N THR A 351 -33.01 -25.14 0.65
CA THR A 351 -33.49 -26.53 0.58
C THR A 351 -33.01 -27.22 -0.70
N GLN A 352 -33.18 -26.57 -1.86
CA GLN A 352 -32.85 -27.16 -3.16
C GLN A 352 -31.35 -27.45 -3.31
N TYR A 353 -30.51 -26.55 -2.85
CA TYR A 353 -29.06 -26.64 -2.97
C TYR A 353 -28.40 -27.05 -1.65
N ASN A 354 -29.15 -27.49 -0.64
CA ASN A 354 -28.61 -28.07 0.60
C ASN A 354 -27.54 -27.21 1.29
N PHE A 355 -27.86 -25.96 1.60
CA PHE A 355 -27.04 -25.08 2.45
C PHE A 355 -27.91 -24.41 3.52
N GLN A 356 -27.31 -23.99 4.63
CA GLN A 356 -28.06 -23.27 5.67
C GLN A 356 -28.07 -21.77 5.39
N TYR A 357 -29.24 -21.12 5.48
CA TYR A 357 -29.37 -19.67 5.38
C TYR A 357 -29.91 -19.10 6.69
N ILE A 358 -29.19 -18.16 7.28
CA ILE A 358 -29.51 -17.50 8.55
C ILE A 358 -29.63 -16.00 8.27
N MET A 359 -30.66 -15.35 8.81
CA MET A 359 -30.73 -13.90 8.82
C MET A 359 -31.27 -13.37 10.14
N THR A 360 -30.90 -12.14 10.47
CA THR A 360 -31.54 -11.36 11.53
C THR A 360 -32.62 -10.47 10.92
N ALA A 361 -33.68 -10.22 11.69
CA ALA A 361 -34.75 -9.31 11.32
C ALA A 361 -35.48 -8.81 12.58
N ILE A 362 -36.09 -7.65 12.48
CA ILE A 362 -36.96 -7.11 13.54
C ILE A 362 -38.24 -7.94 13.60
N SER A 363 -38.58 -8.47 14.78
CA SER A 363 -39.72 -9.39 14.97
C SER A 363 -41.06 -8.84 14.48
N ASP A 364 -41.27 -7.54 14.70
CA ASP A 364 -42.53 -6.84 14.38
C ASP A 364 -42.70 -6.58 12.89
N ASP A 365 -41.66 -6.86 12.10
CA ASP A 365 -41.55 -6.53 10.68
C ASP A 365 -41.46 -7.79 9.78
N LEU A 366 -41.62 -8.97 10.37
CA LEU A 366 -41.60 -10.25 9.66
C LEU A 366 -42.94 -10.51 8.91
N PRO A 367 -42.89 -11.03 7.67
CA PRO A 367 -44.10 -11.41 6.95
C PRO A 367 -44.70 -12.72 7.48
N ASP A 368 -45.99 -12.94 7.21
CA ASP A 368 -46.76 -14.11 7.64
C ASP A 368 -46.21 -15.45 7.07
N SER A 369 -45.28 -15.40 6.11
CA SER A 369 -44.59 -16.58 5.55
C SER A 369 -43.49 -17.14 6.47
N VAL A 370 -43.21 -16.47 7.59
CA VAL A 370 -42.30 -16.96 8.64
C VAL A 370 -43.11 -17.69 9.69
N GLU A 371 -42.88 -18.98 9.80
CA GLU A 371 -43.46 -19.85 10.80
C GLU A 371 -42.60 -19.85 12.07
N ARG A 372 -43.19 -20.28 13.19
CA ARG A 372 -42.48 -20.34 14.47
C ARG A 372 -41.27 -21.27 14.42
N GLU A 373 -41.32 -22.28 13.56
CA GLU A 373 -40.26 -23.28 13.35
C GLU A 373 -39.07 -22.72 12.57
N ASP A 374 -39.26 -21.62 11.83
CA ASP A 374 -38.17 -20.91 11.15
C ASP A 374 -37.34 -20.04 12.12
N ILE A 375 -37.88 -19.76 13.31
CA ILE A 375 -37.25 -18.88 14.30
C ILE A 375 -36.37 -19.72 15.23
N VAL A 376 -35.06 -19.69 14.97
CA VAL A 376 -34.06 -20.42 15.77
C VAL A 376 -33.81 -19.73 17.12
N ILE A 377 -33.73 -18.40 17.13
CA ILE A 377 -33.44 -17.61 18.32
C ILE A 377 -34.20 -16.28 18.30
N THR A 378 -34.64 -15.81 19.46
CA THR A 378 -35.22 -14.47 19.63
C THR A 378 -34.35 -13.72 20.64
N LEU A 379 -33.82 -12.58 20.22
CA LEU A 379 -32.95 -11.73 21.05
C LEU A 379 -33.74 -10.56 21.60
N SER A 380 -33.44 -10.15 22.84
CA SER A 380 -34.19 -9.13 23.57
C SER A 380 -33.34 -8.57 24.73
N ASP A 381 -33.47 -7.26 24.98
CA ASP A 381 -32.77 -6.59 26.08
C ASP A 381 -33.43 -6.82 27.46
N LYS A 382 -34.44 -7.71 27.54
CA LYS A 382 -35.20 -7.94 28.78
C LYS A 382 -34.45 -8.80 29.79
N SER A 383 -33.45 -9.58 29.36
CA SER A 383 -32.62 -10.37 30.27
C SER A 383 -31.26 -10.74 29.68
N ASP A 384 -30.28 -11.00 30.54
CA ASP A 384 -28.94 -11.44 30.14
C ASP A 384 -28.94 -12.74 29.31
N ARG A 385 -30.01 -13.55 29.37
CA ARG A 385 -30.15 -14.79 28.58
C ARG A 385 -30.69 -14.55 27.17
N GLU A 386 -31.25 -13.37 26.93
CA GLU A 386 -31.82 -12.95 25.65
C GLU A 386 -30.85 -12.02 24.89
N LEU A 387 -29.66 -11.76 25.44
CA LEU A 387 -28.56 -11.06 24.78
C LEU A 387 -27.79 -11.98 23.84
N LEU A 388 -27.29 -11.43 22.72
CA LEU A 388 -26.37 -12.14 21.84
C LEU A 388 -25.11 -12.53 22.63
N LEU A 389 -24.87 -13.84 22.80
CA LEU A 389 -23.77 -14.42 23.59
C LEU A 389 -23.83 -14.18 25.11
N GLY A 390 -24.96 -13.70 25.64
CA GLY A 390 -25.16 -13.50 27.08
C GLY A 390 -24.28 -12.41 27.70
N ARG A 391 -23.85 -11.42 26.89
CA ARG A 391 -23.02 -10.28 27.34
C ARG A 391 -23.51 -8.97 26.75
N THR A 392 -23.38 -7.89 27.52
CA THR A 392 -23.47 -6.51 27.05
C THR A 392 -22.11 -6.07 26.49
N PHE A 393 -22.10 -5.50 25.29
CA PHE A 393 -20.90 -5.00 24.60
C PHE A 393 -20.70 -3.51 24.80
#